data_AF-A0A8T2TAT8-F1
#
_entry.id   AF-A0A8T2TAT8-F1
#
_cell.length_a   1.000
_cell.length_b   1.000
_cell.length_c   1.000
_cell.angle_alpha   90.00
_cell.angle_beta   90.00
_cell.angle_gamma   90.00
#
_symmetry.space_group_name_H-M   'P 1'
#
loop_
_entity.id
_entity.type
_entity.pdbx_description
1 polymer ?
#
loop_
_entity_poly.entity_id
_entity_poly.type
_entity_poly.pdbx_seq_one_letter_code
_entity_poly.pdbx_strand_id
1 'polypeptide(L)'
;MQQSLLQKNTVLGNALVHMYVSCSALTKAHQVLEELPIRNCISWSTLIAGYAQHCEVERVFICFEQMLQEGCSPDVVTFTCILKACTMLGAVEIGEKIHLEVARQGLLENVSLGTALVDMYAKCGDIVKAHQVLNETSIKDVGCWNALIGGYIQEGKFQQAFSLFDFMLLEKLTPNAITFLGMLRACSLLGLLDDAKVFVDIMSMRYGINLEFKHGSSIADLCCHLGYLDKALKAI
;
A
#
# COMPACT_ATOMS: atom_id res chain seq x y z
N MET A 1 9.63 -2.94 -40.15
CA MET A 1 8.46 -3.87 -40.22
C MET A 1 7.62 -3.87 -38.92
N GLN A 2 8.17 -3.55 -37.74
CA GLN A 2 7.39 -3.44 -36.49
C GLN A 2 6.50 -2.17 -36.40
N GLN A 3 6.96 -1.02 -36.90
CA GLN A 3 6.21 0.25 -36.86
C GLN A 3 4.84 0.19 -37.59
N SER A 4 4.70 -0.60 -38.66
CA SER A 4 3.46 -0.66 -39.44
C SER A 4 2.36 -1.52 -38.82
N LEU A 5 2.70 -2.43 -37.89
CA LEU A 5 1.74 -3.28 -37.18
C LEU A 5 1.16 -2.56 -35.95
N LEU A 6 2.02 -1.83 -35.22
CA LEU A 6 1.62 -0.96 -34.12
C LEU A 6 0.71 0.19 -34.57
N GLN A 7 0.89 0.66 -35.80
CA GLN A 7 0.07 1.71 -36.40
C GLN A 7 -1.43 1.37 -36.53
N LYS A 8 -1.80 0.09 -36.61
CA LYS A 8 -3.18 -0.32 -36.94
C LYS A 8 -3.97 -0.89 -35.78
N ASN A 9 -3.36 -1.18 -34.64
CA ASN A 9 -4.06 -1.84 -33.55
C ASN A 9 -3.55 -1.40 -32.17
N THR A 10 -4.24 -0.42 -31.57
CA THR A 10 -4.00 0.06 -30.19
C THR A 10 -3.99 -1.09 -29.18
N VAL A 11 -4.78 -2.15 -29.40
CA VAL A 11 -4.80 -3.33 -28.52
C VAL A 11 -3.47 -4.10 -28.57
N LEU A 12 -2.87 -4.24 -29.75
CA LEU A 12 -1.55 -4.87 -29.88
C LEU A 12 -0.45 -4.03 -29.24
N GLY A 13 -0.54 -2.70 -29.37
CA GLY A 13 0.36 -1.77 -28.69
C GLY A 13 0.33 -1.94 -27.17
N ASN A 14 -0.87 -1.92 -26.60
CA ASN A 14 -1.07 -2.10 -25.16
C ASN A 14 -0.58 -3.47 -24.67
N ALA A 15 -0.85 -4.53 -25.43
CA ALA A 15 -0.37 -5.87 -25.13
C ALA A 15 1.16 -5.97 -25.14
N LEU A 16 1.83 -5.27 -26.07
CA LEU A 16 3.29 -5.24 -26.15
C LEU A 16 3.90 -4.47 -24.98
N VAL A 17 3.34 -3.32 -24.60
CA VAL A 17 3.76 -2.58 -23.39
C VAL A 17 3.63 -3.48 -22.17
N HIS A 18 2.47 -4.13 -22.00
CA HIS A 18 2.23 -5.06 -20.89
C HIS A 18 3.23 -6.22 -20.87
N MET A 19 3.53 -6.81 -22.02
CA MET A 19 4.51 -7.90 -22.13
C MET A 19 5.89 -7.45 -21.66
N TYR A 20 6.38 -6.28 -22.08
CA TYR A 20 7.68 -5.79 -21.64
C TYR A 20 7.70 -5.44 -20.14
N VAL A 21 6.62 -4.88 -19.60
CA VAL A 21 6.47 -4.67 -18.15
C VAL A 21 6.53 -5.99 -17.38
N SER A 22 5.83 -7.02 -17.87
CA SER A 22 5.81 -8.35 -17.26
C SER A 22 7.18 -9.04 -17.26
N CYS A 23 8.04 -8.69 -18.21
CA CYS A 23 9.42 -9.15 -18.31
C CYS A 23 10.44 -8.24 -17.60
N SER A 24 9.98 -7.29 -16.76
CA SER A 24 10.81 -6.28 -16.09
C SER A 24 11.67 -5.42 -17.04
N ALA A 25 11.35 -5.40 -18.33
CA ALA A 25 12.07 -4.66 -19.36
C ALA A 25 11.49 -3.25 -19.51
N LEU A 26 11.48 -2.48 -18.43
CA LEU A 26 10.76 -1.20 -18.33
C LEU A 26 11.21 -0.14 -19.35
N THR A 27 12.51 -0.05 -19.64
CA THR A 27 13.02 0.86 -20.67
C THR A 27 12.44 0.53 -22.05
N LYS A 28 12.31 -0.76 -22.37
CA LYS A 28 11.69 -1.19 -23.64
C LYS A 28 10.19 -0.96 -23.63
N ALA A 29 9.52 -1.18 -22.50
CA ALA A 29 8.09 -0.87 -22.35
C ALA A 29 7.82 0.62 -22.61
N HIS A 30 8.66 1.50 -22.04
CA HIS A 30 8.59 2.95 -22.24
C HIS A 30 8.81 3.31 -23.71
N GLN A 31 9.85 2.76 -24.34
CA GLN A 31 10.12 3.02 -25.76
C GLN A 31 8.94 2.58 -26.65
N VAL A 32 8.36 1.39 -26.40
CA VAL A 32 7.21 0.92 -27.15
C VAL A 32 6.02 1.86 -26.97
N LEU A 33 5.78 2.35 -25.74
CA LEU A 33 4.76 3.36 -25.47
C LEU A 33 5.00 4.64 -26.30
N GLU A 34 6.23 5.14 -26.33
CA GLU A 34 6.61 6.32 -27.11
C GLU A 34 6.40 6.13 -28.61
N GLU A 35 6.58 4.91 -29.12
CA GLU A 35 6.34 4.56 -30.52
C GLU A 35 4.84 4.37 -30.87
N LEU A 36 3.93 4.35 -29.89
CA LEU A 36 2.50 4.24 -30.18
C LEU A 36 1.96 5.53 -30.80
N PRO A 37 1.17 5.44 -31.89
CA PRO A 37 0.57 6.62 -32.51
C PRO A 37 -0.53 7.25 -31.64
N ILE A 38 -1.17 6.44 -30.81
CA ILE A 38 -2.19 6.86 -29.84
C ILE A 38 -1.89 6.10 -28.55
N ARG A 39 -1.46 6.85 -27.53
CA ARG A 39 -1.37 6.36 -26.16
C ARG A 39 -2.72 6.62 -25.49
N ASN A 40 -3.21 5.65 -24.72
CA ASN A 40 -4.48 5.76 -24.03
C ASN A 40 -4.29 5.47 -22.54
N CYS A 41 -5.38 5.59 -21.76
CA CYS A 41 -5.32 5.36 -20.32
C CYS A 41 -4.73 3.99 -19.96
N ILE A 42 -5.06 2.94 -20.74
CA ILE A 42 -4.58 1.57 -20.49
C ILE A 42 -3.07 1.47 -20.69
N SER A 43 -2.52 2.06 -21.76
CA SER A 43 -1.09 1.99 -22.02
C SER A 43 -0.28 2.75 -20.96
N TRP A 44 -0.77 3.92 -20.54
CA TRP A 44 -0.18 4.70 -19.45
C TRP A 44 -0.29 4.00 -18.10
N SER A 45 -1.48 3.49 -17.72
CA SER A 45 -1.68 2.81 -16.44
C SER A 45 -0.86 1.54 -16.33
N THR A 46 -0.70 0.80 -17.43
CA THR A 46 0.20 -0.37 -17.51
C THR A 46 1.65 0.00 -17.23
N LEU A 47 2.16 1.06 -17.85
CA LEU A 47 3.55 1.48 -17.67
C LEU A 47 3.80 2.04 -16.25
N ILE A 48 2.88 2.86 -15.74
CA ILE A 48 2.91 3.41 -14.38
C ILE A 48 2.92 2.27 -13.35
N ALA A 49 2.04 1.27 -13.51
CA ALA A 49 2.02 0.10 -12.64
C ALA A 49 3.35 -0.67 -12.70
N GLY A 50 3.95 -0.81 -13.88
CA GLY A 50 5.26 -1.42 -14.05
C GLY A 50 6.37 -0.72 -13.28
N TYR A 51 6.45 0.61 -13.36
CA TYR A 51 7.41 1.40 -12.58
C TYR A 51 7.13 1.34 -11.07
N ALA A 52 5.87 1.40 -10.65
CA ALA A 52 5.48 1.31 -9.24
C ALA A 52 5.81 -0.05 -8.61
N GLN A 53 5.73 -1.14 -9.39
CA GLN A 53 6.14 -2.48 -8.96
C GLN A 53 7.65 -2.61 -8.75
N HIS A 54 8.45 -1.85 -9.50
CA HIS A 54 9.91 -1.86 -9.42
C HIS A 54 10.48 -0.70 -8.58
N CYS A 55 9.63 0.00 -7.82
CA CYS A 55 10.04 1.10 -6.94
C CYS A 55 10.73 2.28 -7.66
N GLU A 56 10.47 2.45 -8.96
CA GLU A 56 10.98 3.55 -9.79
C GLU A 56 10.07 4.79 -9.62
N VAL A 57 10.07 5.36 -8.42
CA VAL A 57 9.06 6.33 -7.99
C VAL A 57 9.06 7.62 -8.81
N GLU A 58 10.23 8.11 -9.21
CA GLU A 58 10.33 9.30 -10.07
C GLU A 58 9.66 9.08 -11.43
N ARG A 59 9.82 7.88 -12.02
CA ARG A 59 9.21 7.53 -13.30
C ARG A 59 7.69 7.44 -13.20
N VAL A 60 7.16 6.99 -12.06
CA VAL A 60 5.72 6.96 -11.78
C VAL A 60 5.12 8.37 -11.90
N PHE A 61 5.74 9.38 -11.29
CA PHE A 61 5.25 10.77 -11.38
C PHE A 61 5.41 11.37 -12.78
N ILE A 62 6.54 11.14 -13.45
CA ILE A 62 6.77 11.63 -14.82
C ILE A 62 5.71 11.07 -15.78
N CYS A 63 5.46 9.75 -15.73
CA CYS A 63 4.46 9.11 -16.59
C CYS A 63 3.04 9.59 -16.27
N PHE A 64 2.73 9.87 -15.00
CA PHE A 64 1.44 10.41 -14.59
C PHE A 64 1.22 11.84 -15.12
N GLU A 65 2.22 12.71 -15.04
CA GLU A 65 2.14 14.06 -15.61
C GLU A 65 1.94 14.01 -17.13
N GLN A 66 2.68 13.14 -17.83
CA GLN A 66 2.52 12.94 -19.27
C GLN A 66 1.13 12.41 -19.63
N MET A 67 0.62 11.43 -18.88
CA MET A 67 -0.74 10.92 -19.02
C MET A 67 -1.79 12.03 -18.93
N LEU A 68 -1.67 12.93 -17.94
CA LEU A 68 -2.56 14.06 -17.77
C LEU A 68 -2.44 15.10 -18.92
N GLN A 69 -1.21 15.39 -19.37
CA GLN A 69 -0.96 16.31 -20.49
C GLN A 69 -1.56 15.80 -21.80
N GLU A 70 -1.59 14.49 -22.00
CA GLU A 70 -2.24 13.84 -23.15
C GLU A 70 -3.76 13.71 -22.99
N GLY A 71 -4.34 14.25 -21.91
CA GLY A 71 -5.79 14.23 -21.65
C GLY A 71 -6.32 12.85 -21.26
N CYS A 72 -5.45 11.91 -20.88
CA CYS A 72 -5.85 10.59 -20.41
C CYS A 72 -6.28 10.67 -18.94
N SER A 73 -7.53 10.28 -18.65
CA SER A 73 -8.06 10.26 -17.28
C SER A 73 -7.47 9.10 -16.49
N PRO A 74 -6.86 9.34 -15.31
CA PRO A 74 -6.34 8.29 -14.44
C PRO A 74 -7.45 7.36 -13.95
N ASP A 75 -7.15 6.07 -13.89
CA ASP A 75 -8.04 5.06 -13.31
C ASP A 75 -7.61 4.70 -11.88
N VAL A 76 -8.36 3.78 -11.26
CA VAL A 76 -8.09 3.24 -9.92
C VAL A 76 -6.65 2.73 -9.79
N VAL A 77 -6.12 2.03 -10.80
CA VAL A 77 -4.77 1.47 -10.76
C VAL A 77 -3.73 2.58 -10.74
N THR A 78 -3.89 3.58 -11.62
CA THR A 78 -3.01 4.74 -11.67
C THR A 78 -2.99 5.49 -10.33
N PHE A 79 -4.17 5.77 -9.75
CA PHE A 79 -4.24 6.46 -8.46
C PHE A 79 -3.59 5.67 -7.33
N THR A 80 -3.84 4.35 -7.23
CA THR A 80 -3.18 3.51 -6.21
C THR A 80 -1.65 3.52 -6.38
N CYS A 81 -1.14 3.48 -7.61
CA CYS A 81 0.31 3.55 -7.87
C CYS A 81 0.90 4.90 -7.43
N ILE A 82 0.22 6.00 -7.73
CA ILE A 82 0.66 7.34 -7.35
C ILE A 82 0.61 7.55 -5.83
N LEU A 83 -0.46 7.08 -5.16
CA LEU A 83 -0.56 7.16 -3.70
C LEU A 83 0.54 6.35 -3.02
N LYS A 84 0.86 5.16 -3.55
CA LYS A 84 2.00 4.37 -3.07
C LYS A 84 3.32 5.12 -3.27
N ALA A 85 3.53 5.73 -4.43
CA ALA A 85 4.68 6.59 -4.70
C ALA A 85 4.77 7.77 -3.71
N CYS A 86 3.65 8.41 -3.39
CA CYS A 86 3.58 9.46 -2.37
C CYS A 86 4.05 8.95 -1.00
N THR A 87 3.64 7.74 -0.59
CA THR A 87 4.07 7.16 0.70
C THR A 87 5.59 6.98 0.78
N MET A 88 6.23 6.66 -0.34
CA MET A 88 7.67 6.40 -0.39
C MET A 88 8.51 7.67 -0.35
N LEU A 89 8.01 8.76 -0.92
CA LEU A 89 8.71 10.06 -0.93
C LEU A 89 8.26 11.00 0.21
N GLY A 90 7.21 10.65 0.95
CA GLY A 90 6.57 11.57 1.89
C GLY A 90 5.87 12.74 1.20
N ALA A 91 5.43 12.58 -0.05
CA ALA A 91 4.88 13.66 -0.88
C ALA A 91 3.39 13.91 -0.59
N VAL A 92 3.09 14.42 0.61
CA VAL A 92 1.72 14.63 1.10
C VAL A 92 0.93 15.62 0.24
N GLU A 93 1.55 16.69 -0.27
CA GLU A 93 0.83 17.70 -1.06
C GLU A 93 0.35 17.14 -2.40
N ILE A 94 1.10 16.18 -2.98
CA ILE A 94 0.65 15.47 -4.17
C ILE A 94 -0.49 14.51 -3.81
N GLY A 95 -0.34 13.77 -2.70
CA GLY A 95 -1.38 12.88 -2.19
C GLY A 95 -2.72 13.58 -1.97
N GLU A 96 -2.72 14.82 -1.47
CA GLU A 96 -3.91 15.65 -1.30
C GLU A 96 -4.59 16.02 -2.62
N LYS A 97 -3.79 16.38 -3.65
CA LYS A 97 -4.34 16.65 -5.00
C LYS A 97 -5.00 15.41 -5.58
N ILE A 98 -4.38 14.24 -5.38
CA ILE A 98 -4.95 12.97 -5.80
C ILE A 98 -6.23 12.65 -5.03
N HIS A 99 -6.25 12.87 -3.72
CA HIS A 99 -7.44 12.68 -2.90
C HIS A 99 -8.63 13.52 -3.43
N LEU A 100 -8.41 14.82 -3.70
CA LEU A 100 -9.44 15.70 -4.26
C LEU A 100 -9.95 15.19 -5.62
N GLU A 101 -9.05 14.69 -6.47
CA GLU A 101 -9.41 14.15 -7.78
C GLU A 101 -10.21 12.84 -7.67
N VAL A 102 -9.81 11.93 -6.77
CA VAL A 102 -10.55 10.69 -6.46
C VAL A 102 -11.96 11.01 -5.96
N ALA A 103 -12.10 12.01 -5.07
CA ALA A 103 -13.39 12.49 -4.59
C ALA A 103 -14.23 13.09 -5.73
N ARG A 104 -13.62 13.92 -6.59
CA ARG A 104 -14.28 14.53 -7.75
C ARG A 104 -14.82 13.50 -8.74
N GLN A 105 -14.12 12.37 -8.90
CA GLN A 105 -14.55 11.26 -9.75
C GLN A 105 -15.56 10.30 -9.07
N GLY A 106 -15.91 10.54 -7.80
CA GLY A 106 -16.80 9.66 -7.04
C GLY A 106 -16.20 8.29 -6.72
N LEU A 107 -14.87 8.20 -6.67
CA LEU A 107 -14.14 6.93 -6.51
C LEU A 107 -13.75 6.64 -5.04
N LEU A 108 -14.14 7.48 -4.09
CA LEU A 108 -13.82 7.28 -2.66
C LEU A 108 -14.38 5.98 -2.08
N GLU A 109 -15.51 5.51 -2.58
CA GLU A 109 -16.12 4.24 -2.15
C GLU A 109 -15.40 2.99 -2.70
N ASN A 110 -14.40 3.18 -3.57
CA ASN A 110 -13.54 2.08 -3.98
C ASN A 110 -12.62 1.69 -2.81
N VAL A 111 -12.82 0.48 -2.28
CA VAL A 111 -12.07 -0.06 -1.14
C VAL A 111 -10.55 0.08 -1.31
N SER A 112 -10.03 -0.25 -2.49
CA SER A 112 -8.59 -0.19 -2.75
C SER A 112 -8.04 1.24 -2.73
N LEU A 113 -8.81 2.22 -3.23
CA LEU A 113 -8.42 3.63 -3.16
C LEU A 113 -8.57 4.22 -1.77
N GLY A 114 -9.66 3.91 -1.06
CA GLY A 114 -9.85 4.32 0.33
C GLY A 114 -8.68 3.84 1.20
N THR A 115 -8.33 2.55 1.10
CA THR A 115 -7.19 1.98 1.81
C THR A 115 -5.86 2.61 1.40
N ALA A 116 -5.63 2.88 0.11
CA ALA A 116 -4.42 3.54 -0.36
C ALA A 116 -4.30 5.00 0.13
N LEU A 117 -5.40 5.74 0.22
CA LEU A 117 -5.43 7.10 0.76
C LEU A 117 -5.14 7.12 2.26
N VAL A 118 -5.77 6.22 3.03
CA VAL A 118 -5.51 6.07 4.47
C VAL A 118 -4.04 5.71 4.71
N ASP A 119 -3.48 4.75 3.98
CA ASP A 119 -2.08 4.37 4.06
C ASP A 119 -1.13 5.52 3.71
N MET A 120 -1.48 6.30 2.68
CA MET A 120 -0.72 7.47 2.26
C MET A 120 -0.67 8.54 3.35
N TYR A 121 -1.82 8.98 3.87
CA TYR A 121 -1.83 9.99 4.93
C TYR A 121 -1.14 9.49 6.21
N ALA A 122 -1.39 8.24 6.61
CA ALA A 122 -0.78 7.67 7.81
C ALA A 122 0.74 7.63 7.73
N LYS A 123 1.30 7.18 6.60
CA LYS A 123 2.76 7.10 6.39
C LYS A 123 3.42 8.44 6.11
N CYS A 124 2.69 9.41 5.59
CA CYS A 124 3.16 10.79 5.43
C CYS A 124 3.04 11.62 6.72
N GLY A 125 2.56 11.03 7.82
CA GLY A 125 2.51 11.69 9.13
C GLY A 125 1.28 12.59 9.36
N ASP A 126 0.24 12.49 8.53
CA ASP A 126 -1.05 13.16 8.78
C ASP A 126 -2.09 12.13 9.23
N ILE A 127 -1.91 11.61 10.44
CA ILE A 127 -2.80 10.57 10.98
C ILE A 127 -4.25 11.09 11.15
N VAL A 128 -4.43 12.40 11.32
CA VAL A 128 -5.75 13.01 11.48
C VAL A 128 -6.53 12.92 10.17
N LYS A 129 -5.91 13.28 9.04
CA LYS A 129 -6.54 13.09 7.72
C LYS A 129 -6.71 11.62 7.37
N ALA A 130 -5.76 10.75 7.74
CA ALA A 130 -5.91 9.31 7.54
C ALA A 130 -7.19 8.78 8.23
N HIS A 131 -7.44 9.23 9.46
CA HIS A 131 -8.63 8.86 10.21
C HIS A 131 -9.90 9.48 9.63
N GLN A 132 -9.83 10.72 9.14
CA GLN A 132 -10.95 11.37 8.45
C GLN A 132 -11.36 10.59 7.20
N VAL A 133 -10.41 10.23 6.34
CA VAL A 133 -10.67 9.44 5.13
C VAL A 133 -11.33 8.10 5.47
N LEU A 134 -10.85 7.40 6.51
CA LEU A 134 -11.47 6.16 6.97
C LEU A 134 -12.96 6.37 7.35
N ASN A 135 -13.29 7.50 7.99
CA ASN A 135 -14.66 7.82 8.38
C ASN A 135 -15.53 8.22 7.19
N GLU A 136 -14.93 8.79 6.14
CA GLU A 136 -15.61 9.15 4.90
C GLU A 136 -15.94 7.92 4.04
N THR A 137 -15.16 6.83 4.12
CA THR A 137 -15.45 5.62 3.34
C THR A 137 -16.47 4.71 4.01
N SER A 138 -17.44 4.21 3.23
CA SER A 138 -18.45 3.28 3.76
C SER A 138 -17.92 1.84 3.92
N ILE A 139 -16.92 1.46 3.12
CA ILE A 139 -16.30 0.13 3.14
C ILE A 139 -14.90 0.22 3.71
N LYS A 140 -14.69 -0.44 4.85
CA LYS A 140 -13.41 -0.50 5.58
C LYS A 140 -12.92 -1.94 5.58
N ASP A 141 -11.80 -2.21 4.92
CA ASP A 141 -11.16 -3.53 4.93
C ASP A 141 -10.09 -3.65 6.03
N VAL A 142 -9.53 -4.84 6.24
CA VAL A 142 -8.43 -5.04 7.20
C VAL A 142 -7.22 -4.14 6.88
N GLY A 143 -7.01 -3.80 5.60
CA GLY A 143 -5.90 -2.97 5.15
C GLY A 143 -5.95 -1.55 5.70
N CYS A 144 -7.10 -0.88 5.66
CA CYS A 144 -7.24 0.50 6.14
C CYS A 144 -7.06 0.60 7.67
N TRP A 145 -7.57 -0.35 8.44
CA TRP A 145 -7.33 -0.43 9.89
C TRP A 145 -5.85 -0.67 10.20
N ASN A 146 -5.20 -1.58 9.47
CA ASN A 146 -3.77 -1.84 9.65
C ASN A 146 -2.90 -0.61 9.35
N ALA A 147 -3.25 0.14 8.30
CA ALA A 147 -2.58 1.39 7.96
C ALA A 147 -2.67 2.41 9.10
N LEU A 148 -3.86 2.60 9.69
CA LEU A 148 -4.05 3.50 10.82
C LEU A 148 -3.36 3.02 12.09
N ILE A 149 -3.50 1.75 12.45
CA ILE A 149 -2.81 1.15 13.61
C ILE A 149 -1.30 1.39 13.48
N GLY A 150 -0.74 1.09 12.30
CA GLY A 150 0.66 1.34 12.00
C GLY A 150 1.06 2.81 12.14
N GLY A 151 0.25 3.73 11.60
CA GLY A 151 0.49 5.17 11.71
C GLY A 151 0.47 5.69 13.15
N TYR A 152 -0.53 5.30 13.96
CA TYR A 152 -0.57 5.67 15.38
C TYR A 152 0.62 5.12 16.17
N ILE A 153 1.09 3.90 15.87
CA ILE A 153 2.29 3.32 16.47
C ILE A 153 3.54 4.13 16.09
N GLN A 154 3.66 4.58 14.83
CA GLN A 154 4.78 5.39 14.37
C GLN A 154 4.84 6.75 15.06
N GLU A 155 3.68 7.36 15.36
CA GLU A 155 3.61 8.60 16.14
C GLU A 155 3.74 8.41 17.66
N GLY A 156 3.90 7.16 18.14
CA GLY A 156 3.96 6.86 19.57
C GLY A 156 2.62 6.97 20.32
N LYS A 157 1.51 7.05 19.58
CA LYS A 157 0.13 7.14 20.09
C LYS A 157 -0.46 5.73 20.29
N PHE A 158 0.18 4.94 21.14
CA PHE A 158 -0.10 3.52 21.29
C PHE A 158 -1.51 3.21 21.82
N GLN A 159 -2.04 4.04 22.73
CA GLN A 159 -3.39 3.83 23.28
C GLN A 159 -4.45 3.88 22.18
N GLN A 160 -4.33 4.83 21.24
CA GLN A 160 -5.19 4.92 20.07
C GLN A 160 -5.05 3.70 19.16
N ALA A 161 -3.83 3.17 19.00
CA ALA A 161 -3.62 1.94 18.23
C ALA A 161 -4.34 0.72 18.85
N PHE A 162 -4.29 0.55 20.18
CA PHE A 162 -5.07 -0.48 20.88
C PHE A 162 -6.58 -0.28 20.71
N SER A 163 -7.08 0.96 20.90
CA SER A 163 -8.50 1.26 20.67
C SER A 163 -8.95 0.94 19.25
N LEU A 164 -8.12 1.22 18.23
CA LEU A 164 -8.43 0.88 16.84
C LEU A 164 -8.48 -0.62 16.60
N PHE A 165 -7.61 -1.40 17.24
CA PHE A 165 -7.68 -2.86 17.20
C PHE A 165 -9.01 -3.36 17.78
N ASP A 166 -9.46 -2.81 18.91
CA ASP A 166 -10.75 -3.17 19.49
C ASP A 166 -11.92 -2.78 18.57
N PHE A 167 -11.88 -1.60 17.95
CA PHE A 167 -12.90 -1.19 16.97
C PHE A 167 -12.93 -2.12 15.74
N MET A 168 -11.77 -2.53 15.23
CA MET A 168 -11.68 -3.50 14.14
C MET A 168 -12.38 -4.83 14.51
N LEU A 169 -12.22 -5.29 15.75
CA LEU A 169 -12.92 -6.49 16.24
C LEU A 169 -14.44 -6.28 16.38
N LEU A 170 -14.88 -5.09 16.81
CA LEU A 170 -16.31 -4.75 16.92
C LEU A 170 -16.99 -4.70 15.54
N GLU A 171 -16.27 -4.24 14.52
CA GLU A 171 -16.67 -4.29 13.11
C GLU A 171 -16.67 -5.72 12.52
N LYS A 172 -16.34 -6.73 13.34
CA LYS A 172 -16.28 -8.15 12.96
C LYS A 172 -15.26 -8.45 11.85
N LEU A 173 -14.26 -7.58 11.68
CA LEU A 173 -13.14 -7.83 10.78
C LEU A 173 -12.15 -8.79 11.47
N THR A 174 -11.61 -9.73 10.69
CA THR A 174 -10.63 -10.69 11.19
C THR A 174 -9.22 -10.09 11.11
N PRO A 175 -8.51 -9.89 12.24
CA PRO A 175 -7.12 -9.49 12.25
C PRO A 175 -6.25 -10.46 11.44
N ASN A 176 -5.26 -9.91 10.73
CA ASN A 176 -4.29 -10.71 10.00
C ASN A 176 -2.90 -10.59 10.63
N ALA A 177 -1.89 -11.24 10.03
CA ALA A 177 -0.53 -11.20 10.52
C ALA A 177 0.00 -9.76 10.67
N ILE A 178 -0.31 -8.87 9.73
CA ILE A 178 0.12 -7.47 9.76
C ILE A 178 -0.49 -6.73 10.97
N THR A 179 -1.76 -6.99 11.29
CA THR A 179 -2.43 -6.42 12.46
C THR A 179 -1.68 -6.81 13.74
N PHE A 180 -1.46 -8.10 13.96
CA PHE A 180 -0.78 -8.60 15.16
C PHE A 180 0.67 -8.14 15.25
N LEU A 181 1.40 -8.08 14.12
CA LEU A 181 2.76 -7.52 14.09
C LEU A 181 2.77 -6.05 14.56
N GLY A 182 1.77 -5.26 14.16
CA GLY A 182 1.56 -3.90 14.68
C GLY A 182 1.37 -3.90 16.20
N MET A 183 0.44 -4.71 16.71
CA MET A 183 0.17 -4.79 18.16
C MET A 183 1.41 -5.23 18.96
N LEU A 184 2.13 -6.24 18.49
CA LEU A 184 3.36 -6.72 19.12
C LEU A 184 4.45 -5.66 19.12
N ARG A 185 4.59 -4.89 18.03
CA ARG A 185 5.50 -3.74 17.99
C ARG A 185 5.11 -2.68 19.02
N ALA A 186 3.82 -2.37 19.18
CA ALA A 186 3.35 -1.44 20.20
C ALA A 186 3.69 -1.92 21.62
N CYS A 187 3.42 -3.20 21.92
CA CYS A 187 3.77 -3.80 23.21
C CYS A 187 5.28 -3.77 23.47
N SER A 188 6.11 -4.07 22.45
CA SER A 188 7.57 -4.01 22.57
C SER A 188 8.06 -2.60 22.88
N LEU A 189 7.52 -1.57 22.21
CA LEU A 189 7.93 -0.18 22.42
C LEU A 189 7.51 0.36 23.80
N LEU A 190 6.45 -0.21 24.40
CA LEU A 190 5.97 0.15 25.73
C LEU A 190 6.52 -0.75 26.86
N GLY A 191 7.22 -1.84 26.54
CA GLY A 191 7.68 -2.83 27.52
C GLY A 191 6.55 -3.69 28.10
N LEU A 192 5.39 -3.80 27.42
CA LEU A 192 4.22 -4.57 27.86
C LEU A 192 4.37 -6.05 27.47
N LEU A 193 5.24 -6.77 28.18
CA LEU A 193 5.56 -8.17 27.86
C LEU A 193 4.37 -9.12 28.07
N ASP A 194 3.55 -8.89 29.10
CA ASP A 194 2.38 -9.72 29.36
C ASP A 194 1.33 -9.58 28.25
N ASP A 195 1.05 -8.34 27.83
CA ASP A 195 0.13 -8.08 26.72
C ASP A 195 0.66 -8.66 25.40
N ALA A 196 1.97 -8.55 25.15
CA ALA A 196 2.59 -9.16 23.98
C ALA A 196 2.37 -10.68 23.94
N LYS A 197 2.50 -11.36 25.09
CA LYS A 197 2.25 -12.79 25.19
C LYS A 197 0.79 -13.13 24.90
N VAL A 198 -0.15 -12.34 25.44
CA VAL A 198 -1.58 -12.49 25.14
C VAL A 198 -1.85 -12.34 23.64
N PHE A 199 -1.25 -11.36 22.96
CA PHE A 199 -1.40 -11.21 21.51
C PHE A 199 -0.82 -12.39 20.73
N VAL A 200 0.34 -12.92 21.12
CA VAL A 200 0.92 -14.13 20.50
C VAL A 200 0.00 -15.34 20.66
N ASP A 201 -0.54 -15.53 21.87
CA ASP A 201 -1.44 -16.63 22.20
C ASP A 201 -2.76 -16.52 21.41
N ILE A 202 -3.37 -15.33 21.36
CA ILE A 202 -4.58 -15.07 20.55
C ILE A 202 -4.29 -15.32 19.07
N MET A 203 -3.19 -14.78 18.55
CA MET A 203 -2.79 -14.92 17.16
C MET A 203 -2.67 -16.40 16.74
N SER A 204 -2.02 -17.22 17.57
CA SER A 204 -1.81 -18.64 17.28
C SER A 204 -3.06 -19.49 17.54
N MET A 205 -3.68 -19.37 18.73
CA MET A 205 -4.77 -20.26 19.15
C MET A 205 -6.12 -19.92 18.51
N ARG A 206 -6.42 -18.63 18.34
CA ARG A 206 -7.74 -18.19 17.82
C ARG A 206 -7.72 -17.99 16.30
N TYR A 207 -6.62 -17.47 15.76
CA TYR A 207 -6.54 -17.11 14.34
C TYR A 207 -5.65 -18.04 13.51
N GLY A 208 -4.93 -18.99 14.14
CA GLY A 208 -4.05 -19.92 13.43
C GLY A 208 -2.88 -19.24 12.72
N ILE A 209 -2.53 -18.02 13.12
CA ILE A 209 -1.44 -17.23 12.54
C ILE A 209 -0.17 -17.53 13.34
N ASN A 210 0.90 -17.91 12.64
CA ASN A 210 2.20 -18.14 13.24
C ASN A 210 3.08 -16.90 13.12
N LEU A 211 3.91 -16.67 14.14
CA LEU A 211 4.87 -15.57 14.13
C LEU A 211 6.03 -15.92 13.18
N GLU A 212 6.15 -15.24 12.04
CA GLU A 212 7.29 -15.38 11.15
C GLU A 212 8.37 -14.33 11.46
N PHE A 213 9.64 -14.76 11.54
CA PHE A 213 10.81 -13.93 11.94
C PHE A 213 11.29 -12.93 10.88
N LYS A 214 10.58 -12.74 9.77
CA LYS A 214 11.04 -11.90 8.65
C LYS A 214 10.89 -10.39 8.85
N HIS A 215 10.37 -9.94 10.00
CA HIS A 215 9.81 -8.59 10.15
C HIS A 215 10.50 -7.66 11.17
N GLY A 216 11.82 -7.75 11.30
CA GLY A 216 12.67 -6.68 11.86
C GLY A 216 13.21 -6.90 13.27
N SER A 217 14.20 -6.07 13.65
CA SER A 217 14.95 -6.16 14.91
C SER A 217 14.10 -6.01 16.17
N SER A 218 13.04 -5.19 16.15
CA SER A 218 12.17 -4.98 17.32
C SER A 218 11.40 -6.24 17.74
N ILE A 219 11.03 -7.09 16.79
CA ILE A 219 10.34 -8.37 17.07
C ILE A 219 11.34 -9.40 17.58
N ALA A 220 12.58 -9.38 17.07
CA ALA A 220 13.66 -10.20 17.61
C ALA A 220 13.94 -9.84 19.07
N ASP A 221 14.04 -8.55 19.42
CA ASP A 221 14.23 -8.09 20.80
C ASP A 221 13.07 -8.51 21.71
N LEU A 222 11.82 -8.34 21.26
CA LEU A 222 10.65 -8.81 21.99
C LEU A 222 10.67 -10.34 22.19
N CYS A 223 11.04 -11.12 21.16
CA CYS A 223 11.14 -12.57 21.27
C CYS A 223 12.26 -13.02 22.20
N CYS A 224 13.38 -12.30 22.22
CA CYS A 224 14.47 -12.49 23.18
C CYS A 224 13.97 -12.34 24.62
N HIS A 225 13.18 -11.28 24.90
CA HIS A 225 12.62 -11.02 26.22
C HIS A 225 11.50 -11.98 26.62
N LEU A 226 10.71 -12.48 25.67
CA LEU A 226 9.62 -13.43 25.91
C LEU A 226 10.07 -14.89 26.04
N GLY A 227 11.38 -15.18 25.92
CA GLY A 227 11.91 -16.54 26.04
C GLY A 227 11.55 -17.46 24.87
N TYR A 228 11.11 -16.90 23.73
CA TYR A 228 10.82 -17.64 22.50
C TYR A 228 12.08 -17.92 21.64
N LEU A 229 13.27 -17.74 22.19
CA LEU A 229 14.58 -17.94 21.54
C LEU A 229 14.71 -19.33 20.88
N ASP A 230 14.19 -20.39 21.49
CA ASP A 230 14.23 -21.75 20.93
C ASP A 230 13.38 -21.93 19.66
N LYS A 231 12.38 -21.05 19.44
CA LYS A 231 11.62 -20.97 18.18
C LYS A 231 12.29 -20.02 17.19
N ALA A 232 12.95 -18.96 17.67
CA ALA A 232 13.70 -18.00 16.85
C ALA A 232 14.93 -18.62 16.17
N LEU A 233 15.66 -19.47 16.89
CA LEU A 233 16.88 -20.13 16.38
C LEU A 233 16.60 -21.33 15.48
N LYS A 234 15.38 -21.87 15.46
CA LYS A 234 14.97 -22.98 14.56
C LYS A 234 14.48 -22.51 13.19
N ALA A 235 14.38 -21.20 12.96
CA ALA A 235 13.88 -20.59 11.73
C ALA A 235 14.94 -19.78 10.96
N ILE A 236 16.22 -19.90 11.35
CA ILE A 236 17.41 -19.44 10.61
C ILE A 236 18.05 -20.69 9.99
#